data_AF-A0A061LZ79-F1
#
_entry.id   AF-A0A061LZ79-F1
#
_cell.length_a   1.000
_cell.length_b   1.000
_cell.length_c   1.000
_cell.angle_alpha   90.00
_cell.angle_beta   90.00
_cell.angle_gamma   90.00
#
_symmetry.space_group_name_H-M   'P 1'
#
loop_
_entity.id
_entity.type
_entity.pdbx_description
1 polymer ?
#
loop_
_entity_poly.entity_id
_entity_poly.type
_entity_poly.pdbx_seq_one_letter_code
_entity_poly.pdbx_strand_id
1 'polypeptide(L)'
;MSARTTYQPAQFEASGWDSGTPEHKARFVNALLRFIAADCPRERFTRSLYQGLSAHGYFGFIAHYDLDGFYDAQLSTPERRASFLNELRRDCEKDAHLDRPDLWSDVKRVLAERLQPQELQASARRLPAPTRQRPPASKRDGLTLF
;
A
#
# COMPACT_ATOMS: atom_id res chain seq x y z
N MET A 1 16.25 13.48 5.62
CA MET A 1 15.14 14.02 4.80
C MET A 1 14.94 13.10 3.59
N SER A 2 14.13 12.03 3.66
CA SER A 2 13.79 11.29 2.41
C SER A 2 12.66 12.05 1.73
N ALA A 3 12.97 12.71 0.61
CA ALA A 3 11.99 13.38 -0.23
C ALA A 3 10.84 12.42 -0.58
N ARG A 4 9.60 12.92 -0.65
CA ARG A 4 8.52 12.19 -1.31
C ARG A 4 8.85 12.17 -2.80
N THR A 5 9.61 11.17 -3.22
CA THR A 5 9.89 10.96 -4.64
C THR A 5 8.59 10.52 -5.29
N THR A 6 8.04 11.40 -6.12
CA THR A 6 6.94 11.06 -7.03
C THR A 6 7.56 10.39 -8.24
N TYR A 7 7.15 9.16 -8.52
CA TYR A 7 7.63 8.42 -9.69
C TYR A 7 6.97 8.97 -10.96
N GLN A 8 7.78 9.19 -11.99
CA GLN A 8 7.37 9.71 -13.29
C GLN A 8 7.22 8.58 -14.32
N PRO A 9 6.36 8.73 -15.33
CA PRO A 9 6.20 7.74 -16.40
C PRO A 9 7.52 7.35 -17.07
N ALA A 10 8.42 8.32 -17.30
CA ALA A 10 9.72 8.07 -17.93
C ALA A 10 10.66 7.09 -17.19
N GLN A 11 10.30 6.69 -15.96
CA GLN A 11 11.04 5.69 -15.17
C GLN A 11 10.55 4.26 -15.40
N PHE A 12 9.51 4.07 -16.22
CA PHE A 12 8.89 2.78 -16.48
C PHE A 12 8.87 2.47 -17.96
N GLU A 13 9.00 1.19 -18.26
CA GLU A 13 8.94 0.67 -19.61
C GLU A 13 7.52 0.19 -19.94
N ALA A 14 7.09 0.36 -21.18
CA ALA A 14 5.78 -0.13 -21.60
C ALA A 14 5.77 -1.66 -21.61
N SER A 15 4.73 -2.26 -21.03
CA SER A 15 4.58 -3.73 -21.00
C SER A 15 4.11 -4.33 -22.33
N GLY A 16 3.73 -3.51 -23.30
CA GLY A 16 3.05 -3.92 -24.54
C GLY A 16 1.53 -4.09 -24.40
N TRP A 17 0.96 -3.85 -23.21
CA TRP A 17 -0.48 -3.95 -22.93
C TRP A 17 -1.02 -2.61 -22.40
N ASP A 18 -2.30 -2.29 -22.67
CA ASP A 18 -2.95 -1.07 -22.18
C ASP A 18 -2.88 -0.91 -20.66
N SER A 19 -2.90 -2.02 -19.94
CA SER A 19 -2.79 -2.05 -18.48
C SER A 19 -1.40 -1.65 -17.97
N GLY A 20 -0.33 -1.82 -18.76
CA GLY A 20 1.05 -1.57 -18.32
C GLY A 20 1.75 -0.48 -19.12
N THR A 21 1.03 0.59 -19.46
CA THR A 21 1.66 1.83 -19.94
C THR A 21 2.51 2.46 -18.83
N PRO A 22 3.56 3.23 -19.19
CA PRO A 22 4.40 3.92 -18.19
C PRO A 22 3.59 4.85 -17.28
N GLU A 23 2.54 5.50 -17.80
CA GLU A 23 1.63 6.35 -17.03
C GLU A 23 0.82 5.55 -16.00
N HIS A 24 0.31 4.37 -16.39
CA HIS A 24 -0.40 3.49 -15.48
C HIS A 24 0.52 2.97 -14.38
N LYS A 25 1.74 2.53 -14.73
CA LYS A 25 2.75 2.08 -13.78
C LYS A 25 3.10 3.16 -12.75
N ALA A 26 3.38 4.38 -13.22
CA ALA A 26 3.69 5.52 -12.34
C ALA A 26 2.52 5.87 -11.41
N ARG A 27 1.28 5.93 -11.93
CA ARG A 27 0.09 6.19 -11.11
C ARG A 27 -0.11 5.10 -10.06
N PHE A 28 0.04 3.84 -10.43
CA PHE A 28 -0.10 2.71 -9.52
C PHE A 28 0.93 2.76 -8.38
N VAL A 29 2.22 2.90 -8.70
CA VAL A 29 3.30 2.95 -7.69
C VAL A 29 3.07 4.10 -6.71
N ASN A 30 2.78 5.29 -7.23
CA ASN A 30 2.55 6.46 -6.39
C ASN A 30 1.31 6.28 -5.49
N ALA A 31 0.23 5.71 -6.02
CA ALA A 31 -0.98 5.44 -5.24
C ALA A 31 -0.73 4.39 -4.15
N LEU A 32 -0.02 3.30 -4.49
CA LEU A 32 0.27 2.21 -3.56
C LEU A 32 1.18 2.67 -2.41
N LEU A 33 2.26 3.38 -2.72
CA LEU A 33 3.16 3.91 -1.68
C LEU A 33 2.45 4.91 -0.77
N ARG A 34 1.58 5.77 -1.32
CA ARG A 34 0.75 6.69 -0.50
C ARG A 34 -0.26 5.95 0.37
N PHE A 35 -0.84 4.87 -0.14
CA PHE A 35 -1.78 4.03 0.58
C PHE A 35 -1.10 3.31 1.76
N ILE A 36 0.06 2.69 1.51
CA ILE A 36 0.87 2.03 2.54
C ILE A 36 1.37 3.04 3.57
N ALA A 37 1.87 4.20 3.14
CA ALA A 37 2.30 5.26 4.04
C ALA A 37 1.17 5.86 4.89
N ALA A 38 -0.10 5.65 4.50
CA ALA A 38 -1.26 6.08 5.28
C ALA A 38 -1.81 4.96 6.19
N ASP A 39 -1.08 3.85 6.35
CA ASP A 39 -1.51 2.64 7.07
C ASP A 39 -2.73 1.93 6.44
N CYS A 40 -2.75 1.89 5.10
CA CYS A 40 -3.71 1.12 4.31
C CYS A 40 -5.21 1.37 4.67
N PRO A 41 -5.71 2.63 4.69
CA PRO A 41 -7.08 2.89 5.12
C PRO A 41 -8.09 2.49 4.04
N ARG A 42 -9.16 1.75 4.40
CA ARG A 42 -10.21 1.26 3.49
C ARG A 42 -10.71 2.31 2.51
N GLU A 43 -10.95 3.54 2.99
CA GLU A 43 -11.48 4.68 2.22
C GLU A 43 -10.60 5.08 1.03
N ARG A 44 -9.29 4.79 1.11
CA ARG A 44 -8.32 5.07 0.05
C ARG A 44 -7.98 3.84 -0.80
N PHE A 45 -8.57 2.70 -0.51
CA PHE A 45 -8.42 1.50 -1.34
C PHE A 45 -9.33 1.62 -2.57
N THR A 46 -8.73 1.98 -3.70
CA THR A 46 -9.45 2.27 -4.95
C THR A 46 -9.48 1.07 -5.88
N ARG A 47 -10.41 1.09 -6.84
CA ARG A 47 -10.51 0.08 -7.91
C ARG A 47 -9.21 -0.07 -8.70
N SER A 48 -8.48 1.02 -8.90
CA SER A 48 -7.19 0.98 -9.60
C SER A 48 -6.11 0.23 -8.80
N LEU A 49 -6.08 0.38 -7.47
CA LEU A 49 -5.17 -0.39 -6.62
C LEU A 49 -5.54 -1.87 -6.62
N TYR A 50 -6.83 -2.16 -6.47
CA TYR A 50 -7.35 -3.52 -6.56
C TYR A 50 -6.96 -4.17 -7.89
N GLN A 51 -7.26 -3.54 -9.02
CA GLN A 51 -6.93 -4.07 -10.35
C GLN A 51 -5.43 -4.30 -10.54
N GLY A 52 -4.57 -3.40 -10.07
CA GLY A 52 -3.12 -3.60 -10.17
C GLY A 52 -2.62 -4.77 -9.33
N LEU A 53 -3.14 -4.96 -8.11
CA LEU A 53 -2.75 -6.04 -7.21
C LEU A 53 -3.35 -7.40 -7.59
N SER A 54 -4.59 -7.42 -8.08
CA SER A 54 -5.31 -8.62 -8.45
C SER A 54 -5.02 -9.06 -9.90
N ALA A 55 -4.42 -8.19 -10.71
CA ALA A 55 -4.10 -8.51 -12.10
C ALA A 55 -3.15 -9.71 -12.16
N HIS A 56 -3.64 -10.75 -12.80
CA HIS A 56 -2.87 -11.95 -13.08
C HIS A 56 -1.72 -11.59 -14.04
N GLY A 57 -0.49 -11.98 -13.69
CA GLY A 57 0.73 -11.66 -14.44
C GLY A 57 1.59 -10.55 -13.83
N TYR A 58 1.05 -9.71 -12.94
CA TYR A 58 1.84 -8.70 -12.23
C TYR A 58 2.09 -9.12 -10.78
N PHE A 59 1.06 -9.22 -9.95
CA PHE A 59 1.18 -9.64 -8.55
C PHE A 59 0.34 -10.88 -8.23
N GLY A 60 -0.78 -11.07 -8.95
CA GLY A 60 -1.56 -12.30 -8.86
C GLY A 60 -2.12 -12.62 -7.47
N PHE A 61 -2.34 -11.62 -6.62
CA PHE A 61 -3.03 -11.84 -5.36
C PHE A 61 -4.44 -12.37 -5.63
N ILE A 62 -4.88 -13.36 -4.86
CA ILE A 62 -6.19 -13.99 -5.04
C ILE A 62 -7.27 -12.90 -4.97
N ALA A 63 -7.91 -12.66 -6.11
CA ALA A 63 -9.04 -11.76 -6.23
C ALA A 63 -10.22 -12.39 -5.47
N HIS A 64 -10.59 -11.81 -4.33
CA HIS A 64 -11.93 -12.04 -3.78
C HIS A 64 -12.96 -11.36 -4.68
N TYR A 65 -14.23 -11.81 -4.67
CA TYR A 65 -15.26 -11.48 -5.67
C TYR A 65 -15.47 -9.97 -5.92
N ASP A 66 -15.05 -9.09 -5.01
CA ASP A 66 -15.03 -7.65 -5.19
C ASP A 66 -13.89 -6.96 -4.42
N LEU A 67 -13.83 -5.64 -4.57
CA LEU A 67 -12.85 -4.76 -3.92
C LEU A 67 -12.91 -4.84 -2.39
N ASP A 68 -14.11 -4.97 -1.83
CA ASP A 68 -14.36 -5.04 -0.39
C ASP A 68 -13.85 -6.35 0.20
N GLY A 69 -14.16 -7.48 -0.46
CA GLY A 69 -13.68 -8.80 -0.07
C GLY A 69 -12.16 -8.91 -0.15
N PHE A 70 -11.53 -8.28 -1.15
CA PHE A 70 -10.07 -8.24 -1.22
C PHE A 70 -9.48 -7.47 -0.04
N TYR A 71 -10.01 -6.29 0.23
CA TYR A 71 -9.55 -5.48 1.35
C TYR A 71 -9.76 -6.21 2.67
N ASP A 72 -10.92 -6.85 2.87
CA ASP A 72 -11.17 -7.57 4.11
C ASP A 72 -10.16 -8.72 4.28
N ALA A 73 -9.99 -9.57 3.26
CA ALA A 73 -9.11 -10.72 3.34
C ALA A 73 -7.63 -10.35 3.56
N GLN A 74 -7.16 -9.25 2.96
CA GLN A 74 -5.74 -8.92 2.90
C GLN A 74 -5.33 -7.78 3.85
N LEU A 75 -6.25 -6.88 4.22
CA LEU A 75 -5.90 -5.58 4.82
C LEU A 75 -6.79 -5.17 6.01
N SER A 76 -7.83 -5.93 6.41
CA SER A 76 -8.73 -5.47 7.49
C SER A 76 -8.12 -5.46 8.88
N THR A 77 -7.13 -6.31 9.16
CA THR A 77 -6.42 -6.34 10.46
C THR A 77 -4.95 -5.98 10.31
N PRO A 78 -4.29 -5.48 11.37
CA PRO A 78 -2.85 -5.22 11.35
C PRO A 78 -2.01 -6.45 10.95
N GLU A 79 -2.40 -7.64 11.38
CA GLU A 79 -1.72 -8.90 11.08
C GLU A 79 -1.86 -9.24 9.59
N ARG A 80 -3.07 -9.11 9.03
CA ARG A 80 -3.31 -9.30 7.60
C ARG A 80 -2.49 -8.32 6.76
N ARG A 81 -2.47 -7.05 7.15
CA ARG A 81 -1.64 -6.02 6.49
C ARG A 81 -0.15 -6.37 6.52
N ALA A 82 0.36 -6.80 7.68
CA ALA A 82 1.77 -7.17 7.82
C ALA A 82 2.13 -8.37 6.93
N SER A 83 1.27 -9.40 6.89
CA SER A 83 1.43 -10.56 6.00
C SER A 83 1.39 -10.14 4.53
N PHE A 84 0.39 -9.36 4.13
CA PHE A 84 0.25 -8.83 2.77
C PHE A 84 1.49 -8.04 2.33
N LEU A 85 1.99 -7.13 3.17
CA LEU A 85 3.19 -6.35 2.84
C LEU A 85 4.45 -7.21 2.72
N ASN A 86 4.58 -8.25 3.53
CA ASN A 86 5.69 -9.19 3.43
C ASN A 86 5.61 -10.04 2.16
N GLU A 87 4.42 -10.51 1.79
CA GLU A 87 4.20 -11.23 0.52
C GLU A 87 4.46 -10.35 -0.69
N LEU A 88 3.91 -9.14 -0.71
CA LEU A 88 4.13 -8.15 -1.76
C LEU A 88 5.63 -7.87 -1.93
N ARG A 89 6.35 -7.67 -0.83
CA ARG A 89 7.81 -7.46 -0.86
C ARG A 89 8.54 -8.66 -1.45
N ARG A 90 8.22 -9.88 -1.00
CA ARG A 90 8.86 -11.11 -1.51
C ARG A 90 8.63 -11.30 -3.00
N ASP A 91 7.41 -11.06 -3.47
CA ASP A 91 7.08 -11.14 -4.90
C ASP A 91 7.82 -10.07 -5.71
N CYS A 92 7.91 -8.84 -5.19
CA CYS A 92 8.69 -7.77 -5.79
C CYS A 92 10.18 -8.14 -5.90
N GLU A 93 10.79 -8.64 -4.81
CA GLU A 93 12.20 -9.03 -4.78
C GLU A 93 12.52 -10.17 -5.75
N LYS A 94 11.59 -11.14 -5.86
CA LYS A 94 11.73 -12.28 -6.76
C LYS A 94 11.87 -11.85 -8.22
N ASP A 95 11.14 -10.84 -8.66
CA ASP A 95 11.07 -10.47 -10.07
C ASP A 95 11.79 -9.14 -10.39
N ALA A 96 12.22 -8.37 -9.40
CA ALA A 96 12.89 -7.06 -9.57
C ALA A 96 14.14 -7.10 -10.45
N HIS A 97 14.84 -8.24 -10.45
CA HIS A 97 16.06 -8.47 -11.23
C HIS A 97 15.78 -8.94 -12.67
N LEU A 98 14.53 -9.26 -12.99
CA LEU A 98 14.14 -9.64 -14.33
C LEU A 98 14.11 -8.40 -15.23
N ASP A 99 14.58 -8.53 -16.47
CA ASP A 99 14.43 -7.52 -17.51
C ASP A 99 13.18 -7.82 -18.34
N ARG A 100 12.02 -7.76 -17.66
CA ARG A 100 10.71 -8.21 -18.16
C ARG A 100 9.64 -7.15 -17.88
N PRO A 101 9.54 -6.12 -18.74
CA PRO A 101 8.57 -5.04 -18.54
C PRO A 101 7.11 -5.52 -18.65
N ASP A 102 6.88 -6.65 -19.31
CA ASP A 102 5.61 -7.36 -19.38
C ASP A 102 5.17 -7.93 -18.02
N LEU A 103 6.11 -8.27 -17.14
CA LEU A 103 5.88 -8.71 -15.77
C LEU A 103 5.99 -7.56 -14.75
N TRP A 104 6.09 -6.31 -15.22
CA TRP A 104 6.25 -5.13 -14.37
C TRP A 104 7.50 -5.18 -13.49
N SER A 105 8.59 -5.78 -13.98
CA SER A 105 9.83 -5.91 -13.20
C SER A 105 10.43 -4.57 -12.77
N ASP A 106 10.26 -3.52 -13.57
CA ASP A 106 10.60 -2.12 -13.27
C ASP A 106 9.82 -1.57 -12.07
N VAL A 107 8.50 -1.80 -12.02
CA VAL A 107 7.65 -1.46 -10.87
C VAL A 107 8.04 -2.28 -9.64
N LYS A 108 8.26 -3.58 -9.80
CA LYS A 108 8.66 -4.47 -8.71
C LYS A 108 10.00 -4.09 -8.11
N ARG A 109 10.96 -3.66 -8.93
CA ARG A 109 12.25 -3.12 -8.48
C ARG A 109 12.07 -1.91 -7.58
N VAL A 110 11.27 -0.94 -8.02
CA VAL A 110 10.93 0.23 -7.21
C VAL A 110 10.28 -0.17 -5.88
N LEU A 111 9.29 -1.08 -5.92
CA LEU A 111 8.60 -1.52 -4.71
C LEU A 111 9.52 -2.32 -3.77
N ALA A 112 10.41 -3.16 -4.30
CA ALA A 112 11.38 -3.91 -3.50
C ALA A 112 12.31 -2.99 -2.69
N GLU A 113 12.73 -1.87 -3.28
CA GLU A 113 13.53 -0.84 -2.59
C GLU A 113 12.72 -0.09 -1.52
N ARG A 114 11.47 0.27 -1.83
CA ARG A 114 10.64 1.12 -0.96
C ARG A 114 9.94 0.36 0.17
N LEU A 115 9.71 -0.94 0.00
CA LEU A 115 9.10 -1.82 0.99
C LEU A 115 10.11 -2.44 1.97
N GLN A 116 11.39 -2.04 1.91
CA GLN A 116 12.36 -2.44 2.91
C GLN A 116 11.91 -2.01 4.32
N PRO A 117 12.07 -2.86 5.36
CA PRO A 117 11.61 -2.57 6.71
C PRO A 117 12.10 -1.22 7.25
N GLN A 118 13.33 -0.84 6.93
CA GLN A 118 13.92 0.45 7.29
C GLN A 118 13.21 1.67 6.67
N GLU A 119 12.77 1.57 5.41
CA GLU A 119 12.09 2.67 4.70
C GLU A 119 10.63 2.80 5.14
N LEU A 120 9.98 1.68 5.44
CA LEU A 120 8.63 1.65 6.05
C LEU A 120 8.66 2.26 7.46
N GLN A 121 9.64 1.89 8.29
CA GLN A 121 9.81 2.46 9.63
C GLN A 121 10.20 3.95 9.59
N ALA A 122 11.06 4.36 8.67
CA ALA A 122 11.42 5.76 8.48
C ALA A 122 10.22 6.61 8.03
N SER A 123 9.27 6.02 7.31
CA SER A 123 8.01 6.67 6.91
C SER A 123 7.01 6.73 8.06
N ALA A 124 6.86 5.66 8.84
CA ALA A 124 6.00 5.61 10.01
C ALA A 124 6.45 6.57 11.14
N ARG A 125 7.75 6.69 11.38
CA ARG A 125 8.33 7.63 12.36
C ARG A 125 8.14 9.11 11.99
N ARG A 126 7.78 9.40 10.73
CA ARG A 126 7.52 10.76 10.23
C ARG A 126 6.06 11.18 10.30
N LEU A 127 5.16 10.26 10.66
CA LEU A 127 3.80 10.62 11.01
C LEU A 127 3.76 11.01 12.49
N PRO A 128 3.15 12.15 12.86
CA PRO A 128 2.87 12.41 14.26
C PRO A 128 2.04 11.23 14.77
N ALA A 129 2.47 10.63 15.88
CA ALA A 129 1.71 9.57 16.54
C ALA A 129 0.26 10.06 16.70
N PRO A 130 -0.76 9.22 16.43
CA PRO A 130 -2.13 9.61 16.70
C PRO A 130 -2.21 10.00 18.17
N THR A 131 -2.44 11.29 18.42
CA THR A 131 -2.69 11.79 19.75
C THR A 131 -3.90 11.02 20.24
N ARG A 132 -3.70 10.02 21.11
CA ARG A 132 -4.78 9.43 21.89
C ARG A 132 -5.43 10.59 22.62
N GLN A 133 -6.53 11.12 22.09
CA GLN A 133 -7.38 12.02 22.85
C GLN A 133 -7.89 11.21 24.01
N ARG A 134 -7.28 11.45 25.17
CA ARG A 134 -7.74 10.99 26.46
C ARG A 134 -9.18 11.53 26.59
N PRO A 135 -10.20 10.68 26.76
CA PRO A 135 -11.55 11.18 26.94
C PRO A 135 -11.57 12.12 28.16
N PRO A 136 -12.29 13.25 28.09
CA PRO A 136 -12.39 14.14 29.23
C PRO A 136 -13.00 13.37 30.41
N ALA A 137 -12.41 13.54 31.59
CA ALA A 137 -12.93 12.99 32.83
C ALA A 137 -14.37 13.48 33.02
N SER A 138 -15.32 12.55 32.95
CA SER A 138 -16.71 12.81 33.30
C SER A 138 -16.76 13.26 34.76
N LYS A 139 -17.14 14.51 35.00
CA LYS A 139 -17.50 14.99 36.34
C LYS A 139 -18.68 14.16 36.82
N ARG A 140 -18.45 13.37 37.86
CA ARG A 140 -19.53 12.88 38.72
C ARG A 140 -20.02 14.06 39.54
N ASP A 141 -21.07 14.71 39.08
CA ASP A 141 -21.83 15.62 39.91
C ASP A 141 -22.99 14.85 40.56
N GLY A 142 -22.90 14.76 41.90
CA GLY A 142 -24.04 14.99 42.77
C GLY A 142 -25.10 13.90 42.87
N LEU A 143 -24.81 12.88 43.66
CA LEU A 143 -25.82 12.20 44.46
C LEU A 143 -26.42 13.23 45.44
N THR A 144 -27.71 13.56 45.32
CA THR A 144 -28.47 14.11 46.45
C THR A 144 -29.80 13.36 46.52
N LEU A 145 -29.84 12.39 47.43
CA LEU A 145 -31.04 11.90 48.08
C LEU A 145 -31.53 12.98 49.07
N PHE A 146 -32.82 12.92 49.39
CA PHE A 146 -33.63 13.72 50.33
C PHE A 146 -34.46 14.84 49.69
#